data_AF-A2EXE0-F1
#
_entry.id   AF-A2EXE0-F1
#
_cell.length_a   1.000
_cell.length_b   1.000
_cell.length_c   1.000
_cell.angle_alpha   90.00
_cell.angle_beta   90.00
_cell.angle_gamma   90.00
#
_symmetry.space_group_name_H-M   'P 1'
#
loop_
_entity.id
_entity.type
_entity.pdbx_description
1 polymer ?
#
loop_
_entity_poly.entity_id
_entity_poly.type
_entity_poly.pdbx_seq_one_letter_code
_entity_poly.pdbx_strand_id
1 'polypeptide(L)'
;MSVDYDYFPQHVDEWCNDGNFINCRTPMQISNILDKCSLTSKQFTQLFSLIQEFYNIEDTLKIMQHVHFSTKNDLKESCSVINCISELFNIPFLKEISSDITYIHKFDLRRATQKTKEPQKVPTTDANIKLLNSIDKLMDNFLIIYKVLVKAANEDDEYTIKYAVDEKYSDVRGNKLFIDQLFYAVFNKNHKLANLLIKYGASVTTRSKDNDSLLHLYALYDDVDGIRICLKYIDVNTQDGMGNTPLHYCISPGSVKALNFLLSQPGINPNIKNSVGSSPLSMAIKMEKDEITEILMDNPKVDTNI
;
A
#
# COMPACT_ATOMS: atom_id res chain seq x y z
N MET A 1 -46.90 -5.80 -19.96
CA MET A 1 -46.36 -5.10 -21.15
C MET A 1 -45.30 -5.97 -21.77
N SER A 2 -45.27 -6.13 -23.10
CA SER A 2 -44.16 -6.80 -23.77
C SER A 2 -42.89 -6.00 -23.54
N VAL A 3 -41.84 -6.64 -23.03
CA VAL A 3 -40.53 -6.01 -22.87
C VAL A 3 -39.81 -6.09 -24.21
N ASP A 4 -39.35 -4.96 -24.72
CA ASP A 4 -38.53 -4.89 -25.93
C ASP A 4 -37.07 -5.17 -25.58
N TYR A 5 -36.65 -6.43 -25.77
CA TYR A 5 -35.30 -6.89 -25.45
C TYR A 5 -34.24 -6.51 -26.49
N ASP A 6 -34.61 -5.76 -27.54
CA ASP A 6 -33.66 -5.26 -28.54
C ASP A 6 -33.48 -3.74 -28.44
N TYR A 7 -34.52 -3.01 -28.04
CA TYR A 7 -34.47 -1.57 -27.80
C TYR A 7 -33.70 -1.21 -26.52
N PHE A 8 -34.08 -1.76 -25.37
CA PHE A 8 -33.53 -1.32 -24.07
C PHE A 8 -32.01 -1.50 -23.94
N PRO A 9 -31.39 -2.58 -24.46
CA PRO A 9 -29.94 -2.72 -24.39
C PRO A 9 -29.14 -1.64 -25.13
N GLN A 10 -29.75 -0.98 -26.13
CA GLN A 10 -29.10 0.09 -26.91
C GLN A 10 -29.33 1.48 -26.30
N HIS A 11 -30.27 1.61 -25.36
CA HIS A 11 -30.74 2.88 -24.81
C HIS A 11 -30.62 2.91 -23.27
N VAL A 12 -29.53 2.36 -22.74
CA VAL A 12 -29.30 2.21 -21.29
C VAL A 12 -29.49 3.52 -20.52
N ASP A 13 -29.01 4.64 -21.07
CA ASP A 13 -29.10 5.97 -20.44
C ASP A 13 -30.54 6.46 -20.23
N GLU A 14 -31.51 5.93 -20.99
CA GLU A 14 -32.91 6.32 -20.88
C GLU A 14 -33.60 5.71 -19.65
N TRP A 15 -33.07 4.60 -19.11
CA TRP A 15 -33.78 3.82 -18.10
C TRP A 15 -32.95 3.38 -16.90
N CYS A 16 -31.62 3.39 -16.96
CA CYS A 16 -30.76 2.90 -15.88
C CYS A 16 -30.87 3.73 -14.58
N ASN A 17 -31.52 4.89 -14.62
CA ASN A 17 -31.82 5.74 -13.47
C ASN A 17 -33.32 6.04 -13.32
N ASP A 18 -34.20 5.24 -13.94
CA ASP A 18 -35.66 5.40 -13.84
C ASP A 18 -36.27 4.35 -12.90
N GLY A 19 -36.66 4.78 -11.70
CA GLY A 19 -37.29 3.91 -10.71
C GLY A 19 -38.62 3.30 -11.18
N ASN A 20 -39.38 3.98 -12.05
CA ASN A 20 -40.63 3.41 -12.59
C ASN A 20 -40.33 2.25 -13.55
N PHE A 21 -39.29 2.39 -14.36
CA PHE A 21 -38.81 1.34 -15.24
C PHE A 21 -38.42 0.07 -14.46
N ILE A 22 -37.70 0.24 -13.36
CA ILE A 22 -37.25 -0.86 -12.50
C ILE A 22 -38.44 -1.49 -11.77
N ASN A 23 -39.28 -0.69 -11.11
CA ASN A 23 -40.40 -1.18 -10.28
C ASN A 23 -41.47 -1.96 -11.09
N CYS A 24 -41.64 -1.68 -12.38
CA CYS A 24 -42.65 -2.37 -13.20
C CYS A 24 -42.17 -3.69 -13.84
N ARG A 25 -40.97 -4.18 -13.51
CA ARG A 25 -40.37 -5.40 -14.10
C ARG A 25 -40.07 -6.44 -13.04
N THR A 26 -39.97 -7.70 -13.45
CA THR A 26 -39.47 -8.79 -12.60
C THR A 26 -37.94 -8.85 -12.66
N PRO A 27 -37.27 -9.47 -11.67
CA PRO A 27 -35.82 -9.67 -11.72
C PRO A 27 -35.36 -10.34 -13.02
N MET A 28 -36.10 -11.35 -13.48
CA MET A 28 -35.83 -12.06 -14.74
C MET A 28 -35.92 -11.13 -15.97
N GLN A 29 -36.89 -10.21 -15.99
CA GLN A 29 -37.03 -9.24 -17.10
C GLN A 29 -35.86 -8.26 -17.12
N ILE A 30 -35.36 -7.82 -15.96
CA ILE A 30 -34.18 -6.95 -15.88
C ILE A 30 -32.93 -7.73 -16.30
N SER A 31 -32.73 -8.95 -15.79
CA SER A 31 -31.63 -9.84 -16.18
C SER A 31 -31.53 -10.02 -17.70
N ASN A 32 -32.65 -10.35 -18.36
CA ASN A 32 -32.69 -10.57 -19.81
C ASN A 32 -32.35 -9.30 -20.63
N ILE A 33 -32.63 -8.11 -20.10
CA ILE A 33 -32.19 -6.85 -20.73
C ILE A 33 -30.67 -6.70 -20.54
N LEU A 34 -30.18 -6.95 -19.34
CA LEU A 34 -28.77 -6.80 -18.97
C LEU A 34 -27.82 -7.77 -19.70
N ASP A 35 -28.28 -8.98 -20.04
CA ASP A 35 -27.51 -9.96 -20.83
C ASP A 35 -27.00 -9.40 -22.17
N LYS A 36 -27.69 -8.40 -22.72
CA LYS A 36 -27.31 -7.73 -23.97
C LYS A 36 -26.71 -6.32 -23.75
N CYS A 37 -26.57 -5.89 -22.50
CA CYS A 37 -26.02 -4.58 -22.15
C CYS A 37 -24.53 -4.64 -21.87
N SER A 38 -23.83 -3.55 -22.13
CA SER A 38 -22.52 -3.29 -21.50
C SER A 38 -22.60 -1.99 -20.73
N LEU A 39 -22.48 -2.07 -19.40
CA LEU A 39 -22.65 -0.92 -18.53
C LEU A 39 -21.31 -0.21 -18.30
N THR A 40 -21.36 1.11 -18.28
CA THR A 40 -20.31 1.95 -17.69
C THR A 40 -20.40 1.91 -16.15
N SER A 41 -19.32 2.27 -15.46
CA SER A 41 -19.32 2.37 -13.99
C SER A 41 -20.43 3.29 -13.46
N LYS A 42 -20.70 4.41 -14.13
CA LYS A 42 -21.77 5.35 -13.78
C LYS A 42 -23.15 4.72 -13.90
N GLN A 43 -23.45 4.09 -15.04
CA GLN A 43 -24.73 3.42 -15.28
C GLN A 43 -24.97 2.29 -14.27
N PHE A 44 -23.92 1.52 -13.94
CA PHE A 44 -23.97 0.50 -12.91
C PHE A 44 -24.36 1.08 -11.55
N THR A 45 -23.65 2.10 -11.08
CA THR A 45 -23.93 2.72 -9.77
C THR A 45 -25.34 3.29 -9.70
N GLN A 46 -25.81 3.95 -10.76
CA GLN A 46 -27.18 4.47 -10.83
C GLN A 46 -28.21 3.35 -10.76
N LEU A 47 -28.05 2.32 -11.60
CA LEU A 47 -28.97 1.19 -11.68
C LEU A 47 -29.07 0.46 -10.34
N PHE A 48 -27.94 0.11 -9.73
CA PHE A 48 -27.96 -0.68 -8.49
C PHE A 48 -28.32 0.14 -7.26
N SER A 49 -28.16 1.47 -7.30
CA SER A 49 -28.72 2.34 -6.27
C SER A 49 -30.25 2.31 -6.23
N LEU A 50 -30.91 2.09 -7.38
CA LEU A 50 -32.36 1.93 -7.50
C LEU A 50 -32.82 0.48 -7.29
N ILE A 51 -32.10 -0.51 -7.81
CA ILE A 51 -32.47 -1.94 -7.67
C ILE A 51 -32.63 -2.31 -6.19
N GLN A 52 -31.74 -1.84 -5.30
CA GLN A 52 -31.84 -2.11 -3.86
C GLN A 52 -33.08 -1.48 -3.19
N GLU A 53 -33.72 -0.49 -3.81
CA GLU A 53 -34.96 0.13 -3.29
C GLU A 53 -36.19 -0.74 -3.58
N PHE A 54 -36.15 -1.54 -4.66
CA PHE A 54 -37.30 -2.32 -5.15
C PHE A 54 -37.15 -3.83 -4.99
N TYR A 55 -35.92 -4.33 -4.85
CA TYR A 55 -35.63 -5.76 -4.77
C TYR A 55 -34.82 -6.12 -3.52
N ASN A 56 -35.02 -7.34 -3.03
CA ASN A 56 -34.22 -7.89 -1.94
C ASN A 56 -32.79 -8.23 -2.42
N ILE A 57 -31.93 -8.58 -1.48
CA ILE A 57 -30.52 -8.91 -1.73
C ILE A 57 -30.36 -10.11 -2.68
N GLU A 58 -31.21 -11.14 -2.56
CA GLU A 58 -31.12 -12.34 -3.39
C GLU A 58 -31.44 -12.03 -4.86
N ASP A 59 -32.50 -11.27 -5.10
CA ASP A 59 -32.89 -10.83 -6.43
C ASP A 59 -31.89 -9.83 -7.02
N THR A 60 -31.33 -8.95 -6.18
CA THR A 60 -30.25 -8.04 -6.56
C THR A 60 -29.02 -8.81 -7.04
N LEU A 61 -28.61 -9.86 -6.33
CA LEU A 61 -27.51 -10.73 -6.74
C LEU A 61 -27.80 -11.47 -8.04
N LYS A 62 -29.02 -11.99 -8.21
CA LYS A 62 -29.44 -12.64 -9.46
C LYS A 62 -29.35 -11.67 -10.63
N ILE A 63 -29.87 -10.45 -10.49
CA ILE A 63 -29.79 -9.42 -11.55
C ILE A 63 -28.34 -9.06 -11.85
N MET A 64 -27.50 -8.92 -10.81
CA MET A 64 -26.09 -8.54 -10.95
C MET A 64 -25.26 -9.55 -11.75
N GLN A 65 -25.61 -10.84 -11.74
CA GLN A 65 -24.92 -11.88 -12.51
C GLN A 65 -25.00 -11.69 -14.02
N HIS A 66 -25.99 -10.93 -14.51
CA HIS A 66 -26.20 -10.65 -15.93
C HIS A 66 -25.52 -9.35 -16.40
N VAL A 67 -24.77 -8.67 -15.52
CA VAL A 67 -24.09 -7.43 -15.86
C VAL A 67 -22.77 -7.72 -16.55
N HIS A 68 -22.58 -7.15 -17.75
CA HIS A 68 -21.29 -7.10 -18.42
C HIS A 68 -20.67 -5.71 -18.32
N PHE A 69 -19.42 -5.64 -17.85
CA PHE A 69 -18.66 -4.39 -17.75
C PHE A 69 -17.78 -4.16 -18.96
N SER A 70 -17.78 -2.92 -19.46
CA SER A 70 -16.72 -2.42 -20.35
C SER A 70 -16.00 -1.30 -19.63
N THR A 71 -14.99 -1.65 -18.84
CA THR A 71 -14.18 -0.65 -18.11
C THR A 71 -13.17 0.04 -19.01
N LYS A 72 -13.07 -0.30 -20.30
CA LYS A 72 -12.08 0.23 -21.27
C LYS A 72 -10.63 0.31 -20.71
N ASN A 73 -10.26 -0.60 -19.80
CA ASN A 73 -9.01 -0.58 -19.03
C ASN A 73 -8.79 0.68 -18.15
N ASP A 74 -9.83 1.42 -17.81
CA ASP A 74 -9.80 2.52 -16.83
C ASP A 74 -9.94 1.98 -15.40
N LEU A 75 -8.86 2.12 -14.64
CA LEU A 75 -8.78 1.67 -13.26
C LEU A 75 -9.71 2.45 -12.31
N LYS A 76 -10.02 3.71 -12.62
CA LYS A 76 -10.99 4.50 -11.83
C LYS A 76 -12.41 3.97 -11.99
N GLU A 77 -12.77 3.53 -13.19
CA GLU A 77 -14.07 2.91 -13.44
C GLU A 77 -14.21 1.60 -12.68
N SER A 78 -13.19 0.73 -12.74
CA SER A 78 -13.15 -0.52 -11.98
C SER A 78 -13.27 -0.29 -10.46
N CYS A 79 -12.54 0.68 -9.91
CA CYS A 79 -12.61 1.01 -8.49
C CYS A 79 -13.97 1.58 -8.07
N SER A 80 -14.61 2.37 -8.94
CA SER A 80 -15.94 2.93 -8.66
C SER A 80 -17.00 1.82 -8.51
N VAL A 81 -16.93 0.80 -9.36
CA VAL A 81 -17.80 -0.39 -9.28
C VAL A 81 -17.55 -1.18 -7.99
N ILE A 82 -16.28 -1.44 -7.64
CA ILE A 82 -15.93 -2.17 -6.41
C ILE A 82 -16.46 -1.45 -5.17
N ASN A 83 -16.31 -0.12 -5.10
CA ASN A 83 -16.83 0.67 -3.98
C ASN A 83 -18.36 0.64 -3.92
N CYS A 84 -19.04 0.70 -5.06
CA CYS A 84 -20.49 0.56 -5.12
C CYS A 84 -20.94 -0.81 -4.60
N ILE A 85 -20.30 -1.91 -4.99
CA ILE A 85 -20.61 -3.27 -4.49
C ILE A 85 -20.31 -3.38 -2.98
N SER A 86 -19.22 -2.77 -2.51
CA SER A 86 -18.88 -2.70 -1.09
C SER A 86 -20.01 -2.08 -0.28
N GLU A 87 -20.58 -0.97 -0.76
CA GLU A 87 -21.69 -0.27 -0.11
C GLU A 87 -23.00 -1.06 -0.20
N LEU A 88 -23.33 -1.58 -1.39
CA LEU A 88 -24.57 -2.35 -1.64
C LEU A 88 -24.71 -3.57 -0.72
N PHE A 89 -23.62 -4.29 -0.47
CA PHE A 89 -23.63 -5.52 0.32
C PHE A 89 -23.01 -5.35 1.71
N ASN A 90 -22.65 -4.13 2.10
CA ASN A 90 -21.95 -3.83 3.35
C ASN A 90 -20.73 -4.74 3.57
N ILE A 91 -19.83 -4.77 2.58
CA ILE A 91 -18.58 -5.56 2.58
C ILE A 91 -17.39 -4.59 2.62
N PRO A 92 -16.91 -4.16 3.81
CA PRO A 92 -15.83 -3.17 3.94
C PRO A 92 -14.53 -3.57 3.25
N PHE A 93 -14.23 -4.88 3.22
CA PHE A 93 -13.02 -5.44 2.59
C PHE A 93 -12.87 -5.05 1.10
N LEU A 94 -13.96 -4.93 0.35
CA LEU A 94 -13.90 -4.52 -1.06
C LEU A 94 -13.42 -3.07 -1.23
N LYS A 95 -13.77 -2.18 -0.30
CA LYS A 95 -13.30 -0.79 -0.27
C LYS A 95 -11.82 -0.69 0.06
N GLU A 96 -11.33 -1.58 0.91
CA GLU A 96 -9.88 -1.73 1.18
C GLU A 96 -9.14 -2.17 -0.08
N ILE A 97 -9.62 -3.23 -0.77
CA ILE A 97 -9.04 -3.67 -2.06
C ILE A 97 -9.03 -2.54 -3.10
N SER A 98 -10.14 -1.79 -3.23
CA SER A 98 -10.20 -0.66 -4.17
C SER A 98 -9.17 0.43 -3.85
N SER A 99 -8.96 0.69 -2.55
CA SER A 99 -7.97 1.65 -2.07
C SER A 99 -6.55 1.20 -2.40
N ASP A 100 -6.23 -0.09 -2.20
CA ASP A 100 -4.95 -0.69 -2.54
C ASP A 100 -4.65 -0.64 -4.05
N ILE A 101 -5.63 -1.00 -4.88
CA ILE A 101 -5.51 -0.93 -6.35
C ILE A 101 -5.23 0.51 -6.81
N THR A 102 -5.98 1.48 -6.28
CA THR A 102 -5.79 2.90 -6.59
C THR A 102 -4.41 3.39 -6.16
N TYR A 103 -3.95 2.93 -4.99
CA TYR A 103 -2.66 3.27 -4.44
C TYR A 103 -1.50 2.71 -5.30
N ILE A 104 -1.55 1.43 -5.67
CA ILE A 104 -0.56 0.79 -6.57
C ILE A 104 -0.49 1.51 -7.91
N HIS A 105 -1.64 1.85 -8.51
CA HIS A 105 -1.65 2.54 -9.79
C HIS A 105 -1.06 3.96 -9.71
N LYS A 106 -1.38 4.71 -8.65
CA LYS A 106 -0.76 6.03 -8.38
C LYS A 106 0.75 5.89 -8.12
N PHE A 107 1.18 4.82 -7.48
CA PHE A 107 2.58 4.51 -7.25
C PHE A 107 3.33 4.30 -8.57
N ASP A 108 2.79 3.47 -9.47
CA ASP A 108 3.38 3.22 -10.79
C ASP A 108 3.42 4.48 -11.67
N LEU A 109 2.37 5.32 -11.64
CA LEU A 109 2.35 6.61 -12.33
C LEU A 109 3.39 7.60 -11.78
N ARG A 110 3.61 7.62 -10.46
CA ARG A 110 4.66 8.43 -9.81
C ARG A 110 6.06 7.96 -10.20
N ARG A 111 6.27 6.64 -10.29
CA ARG A 111 7.51 6.04 -10.81
C ARG A 111 7.76 6.45 -12.26
N ALA A 112 6.73 6.45 -13.11
CA ALA A 112 6.84 6.84 -14.51
C ALA A 112 7.08 8.35 -14.74
N THR A 113 6.68 9.21 -13.81
CA THR A 113 6.72 10.68 -13.96
C THR A 113 7.94 11.35 -13.31
N GLN A 114 8.69 10.66 -12.44
CA GLN A 114 9.98 11.15 -11.96
C GLN A 114 11.05 10.98 -13.06
N LYS A 115 11.21 12.00 -13.91
CA LYS A 115 12.43 12.19 -14.72
C LYS A 115 13.62 12.49 -13.80
N THR A 116 14.17 11.47 -13.14
CA THR A 116 15.49 11.58 -12.54
C THR A 116 16.51 11.69 -13.68
N LYS A 117 17.42 12.67 -13.60
CA LYS A 117 18.53 12.78 -14.56
C LYS A 117 19.31 11.47 -14.47
N GLU A 118 19.48 10.77 -15.61
CA GLU A 118 20.23 9.52 -15.65
C GLU A 118 21.62 9.73 -15.03
N PRO A 119 22.03 8.88 -14.07
CA PRO A 119 23.35 8.98 -13.47
C PRO A 119 24.43 8.78 -14.55
N GLN A 120 25.56 9.48 -14.39
CA GLN A 120 26.71 9.28 -15.25
C GLN A 120 27.57 8.14 -14.70
N LYS A 121 28.21 7.38 -15.60
CA LYS A 121 29.22 6.40 -15.19
C LYS A 121 30.41 7.11 -14.55
N VAL A 122 30.97 6.48 -13.53
CA VAL A 122 32.25 6.82 -12.91
C VAL A 122 33.31 5.77 -13.31
N PRO A 123 34.61 6.01 -13.09
CA PRO A 123 35.66 5.06 -13.51
C PRO A 123 35.50 3.63 -12.95
N THR A 124 34.81 3.45 -11.82
CA THR A 124 34.58 2.15 -11.20
C THR A 124 33.33 1.43 -11.69
N THR A 125 32.44 2.11 -12.43
CA THR A 125 31.12 1.58 -12.85
C THR A 125 31.23 0.28 -13.65
N ASP A 126 32.09 0.24 -14.68
CA ASP A 126 32.20 -0.94 -15.53
C ASP A 126 32.75 -2.15 -14.76
N ALA A 127 33.65 -1.92 -13.79
CA ALA A 127 34.18 -2.96 -12.92
C ALA A 127 33.10 -3.48 -11.94
N ASN A 128 32.32 -2.59 -11.34
CA ASN A 128 31.24 -2.97 -10.42
C ASN A 128 30.10 -3.71 -11.13
N ILE A 129 29.69 -3.27 -12.33
CA ILE A 129 28.71 -3.98 -13.17
C ILE A 129 29.21 -5.36 -13.58
N LYS A 130 30.48 -5.47 -13.99
CA LYS A 130 31.08 -6.77 -14.32
C LYS A 130 31.02 -7.72 -13.13
N LEU A 131 31.24 -7.21 -11.91
CA LEU A 131 31.13 -7.98 -10.68
C LEU A 131 29.68 -8.43 -10.43
N LEU A 132 28.69 -7.54 -10.53
CA LEU A 132 27.26 -7.90 -10.41
C LEU A 132 26.86 -8.97 -11.43
N ASN A 133 27.24 -8.80 -12.70
CA ASN A 133 26.90 -9.74 -13.77
C ASN A 133 27.56 -11.12 -13.61
N SER A 134 28.64 -11.21 -12.81
CA SER A 134 29.27 -12.49 -12.47
C SER A 134 28.60 -13.22 -11.30
N ILE A 135 27.64 -12.58 -10.63
CA ILE A 135 26.97 -13.09 -9.44
C ILE A 135 25.53 -13.44 -9.80
N ASP A 136 25.15 -14.70 -9.59
CA ASP A 136 23.75 -15.11 -9.72
C ASP A 136 22.89 -14.42 -8.65
N LYS A 137 21.67 -13.99 -9.05
CA LYS A 137 20.68 -13.28 -8.21
C LYS A 137 19.98 -14.22 -7.21
N LEU A 138 20.76 -15.07 -6.52
CA LEU A 138 20.32 -16.08 -5.57
C LEU A 138 20.56 -15.64 -4.13
N MET A 139 19.78 -16.18 -3.20
CA MET A 139 19.84 -15.85 -1.78
C MET A 139 21.24 -16.04 -1.16
N ASP A 140 21.98 -17.07 -1.59
CA ASP A 140 23.33 -17.36 -1.08
C ASP A 140 24.33 -16.27 -1.40
N ASN A 141 24.08 -15.51 -2.47
CA ASN A 141 24.89 -14.40 -2.91
C ASN A 141 24.44 -13.04 -2.35
N PHE A 142 23.40 -13.01 -1.51
CA PHE A 142 22.83 -11.78 -0.95
C PHE A 142 23.89 -10.84 -0.39
N LEU A 143 24.78 -11.34 0.49
CA LEU A 143 25.82 -10.54 1.13
C LEU A 143 26.92 -10.11 0.17
N ILE A 144 27.17 -10.89 -0.89
CA ILE A 144 28.15 -10.54 -1.92
C ILE A 144 27.59 -9.37 -2.72
N ILE A 145 26.35 -9.48 -3.20
CA ILE A 145 25.64 -8.40 -3.90
C ILE A 145 25.59 -7.15 -3.01
N TYR A 146 25.17 -7.27 -1.75
CA TYR A 146 25.12 -6.16 -0.82
C TYR A 146 26.47 -5.44 -0.71
N LYS A 147 27.58 -6.19 -0.58
CA LYS A 147 28.93 -5.60 -0.52
C LYS A 147 29.28 -4.83 -1.79
N VAL A 148 28.88 -5.30 -2.97
CA VAL A 148 29.06 -4.55 -4.23
C VAL A 148 28.26 -3.25 -4.20
N LEU A 149 27.01 -3.29 -3.73
CA LEU A 149 26.16 -2.11 -3.64
C LEU A 149 26.70 -1.09 -2.63
N VAL A 150 27.18 -1.54 -1.46
CA VAL A 150 27.83 -0.66 -0.48
C VAL A 150 29.08 0.00 -1.07
N LYS A 151 29.91 -0.78 -1.78
CA LYS A 151 31.10 -0.26 -2.46
C LYS A 151 30.71 0.81 -3.50
N ALA A 152 29.77 0.50 -4.39
CA ALA A 152 29.30 1.44 -5.41
C ALA A 152 28.72 2.72 -4.77
N ALA A 153 27.91 2.60 -3.72
CA ALA A 153 27.40 3.76 -2.99
C ALA A 153 28.54 4.61 -2.41
N ASN A 154 29.57 4.00 -1.82
CA ASN A 154 30.73 4.73 -1.28
C ASN A 154 31.56 5.44 -2.36
N GLU A 155 31.59 4.90 -3.57
CA GLU A 155 32.26 5.47 -4.75
C GLU A 155 31.44 6.53 -5.49
N ASP A 156 30.24 6.87 -4.99
CA ASP A 156 29.27 7.75 -5.67
C ASP A 156 28.86 7.23 -7.07
N ASP A 157 28.94 5.91 -7.25
CA ASP A 157 28.58 5.18 -8.47
C ASP A 157 27.07 4.90 -8.50
N GLU A 158 26.30 5.97 -8.63
CA GLU A 158 24.84 5.91 -8.69
C GLU A 158 24.35 5.07 -9.88
N TYR A 159 25.13 5.00 -10.97
CA TYR A 159 24.80 4.20 -12.14
C TYR A 159 24.74 2.71 -11.80
N THR A 160 25.71 2.19 -11.05
CA THR A 160 25.67 0.79 -10.61
C THR A 160 24.48 0.51 -9.68
N ILE A 161 24.10 1.45 -8.81
CA ILE A 161 22.91 1.26 -7.96
C ILE A 161 21.63 1.22 -8.80
N LYS A 162 21.47 2.14 -9.75
CA LYS A 162 20.34 2.15 -10.68
C LYS A 162 20.28 0.84 -11.47
N TYR A 163 21.41 0.42 -12.07
CA TYR A 163 21.53 -0.84 -12.78
C TYR A 163 21.11 -2.02 -11.90
N ALA A 164 21.56 -2.05 -10.64
CA ALA A 164 21.21 -3.10 -9.69
C ALA A 164 19.69 -3.15 -9.40
N VAL A 165 19.01 -2.01 -9.29
CA VAL A 165 17.56 -1.95 -9.10
C VAL A 165 16.81 -2.38 -10.36
N ASP A 166 17.19 -1.85 -11.52
CA ASP A 166 16.57 -2.19 -12.81
C ASP A 166 16.69 -3.70 -13.12
N GLU A 167 17.84 -4.28 -12.80
CA GLU A 167 18.14 -5.70 -12.96
C GLU A 167 17.71 -6.56 -11.76
N LYS A 168 17.00 -5.99 -10.77
CA LYS A 168 16.45 -6.71 -9.61
C LYS A 168 17.48 -7.37 -8.69
N TYR A 169 18.73 -6.89 -8.67
CA TYR A 169 19.70 -7.24 -7.63
C TYR A 169 19.29 -6.72 -6.25
N SER A 170 18.49 -5.64 -6.18
CA SER A 170 17.93 -5.11 -4.94
C SER A 170 16.93 -6.04 -4.24
N ASP A 171 16.30 -6.94 -5.01
CA ASP A 171 15.14 -7.73 -4.56
C ASP A 171 15.57 -9.11 -4.00
N VAL A 172 16.86 -9.44 -4.09
CA VAL A 172 17.45 -10.66 -3.53
C VAL A 172 17.31 -10.63 -2.01
N ARG A 173 16.84 -11.73 -1.41
CA ARG A 173 16.58 -11.82 0.04
C ARG A 173 17.61 -12.70 0.75
N GLY A 174 18.07 -12.28 1.93
CA GLY A 174 19.06 -13.01 2.74
C GLY A 174 18.45 -14.17 3.54
N ASN A 175 19.17 -15.30 3.63
CA ASN A 175 18.70 -16.53 4.29
C ASN A 175 18.56 -16.44 5.83
N LYS A 176 19.47 -15.72 6.50
CA LYS A 176 19.46 -15.60 7.96
C LYS A 176 18.34 -14.71 8.49
N LEU A 177 17.84 -13.78 7.67
CA LEU A 177 16.96 -12.70 8.13
C LEU A 177 15.72 -12.44 7.24
N PHE A 178 15.54 -13.12 6.08
CA PHE A 178 14.48 -12.84 5.09
C PHE A 178 14.24 -11.35 4.83
N ILE A 179 15.31 -10.62 4.54
CA ILE A 179 15.29 -9.18 4.23
C ILE A 179 15.94 -8.95 2.87
N ASP A 180 15.45 -7.96 2.13
CA ASP A 180 16.03 -7.51 0.86
C ASP A 180 17.15 -6.48 1.06
N GLN A 181 17.73 -5.98 -0.05
CA GLN A 181 18.89 -5.09 0.01
C GLN A 181 18.57 -3.73 0.65
N LEU A 182 17.37 -3.18 0.41
CA LEU A 182 16.98 -1.89 0.98
C LEU A 182 16.76 -2.03 2.49
N PHE A 183 16.01 -3.05 2.91
CA PHE A 183 15.76 -3.29 4.33
C PHE A 183 17.07 -3.54 5.08
N TYR A 184 17.99 -4.31 4.49
CA TYR A 184 19.29 -4.55 5.10
C TYR A 184 20.17 -3.29 5.15
N ALA A 185 20.12 -2.42 4.13
CA ALA A 185 20.81 -1.13 4.18
C ALA A 185 20.32 -0.27 5.34
N VAL A 186 19.00 -0.19 5.55
CA VAL A 186 18.39 0.57 6.67
C VAL A 186 18.74 -0.07 8.01
N PHE A 187 18.63 -1.39 8.15
CA PHE A 187 19.01 -2.12 9.36
C PHE A 187 20.47 -1.88 9.77
N ASN A 188 21.39 -1.79 8.80
CA ASN A 188 22.79 -1.48 9.03
C ASN A 188 23.10 0.03 9.09
N LYS A 189 22.08 0.89 9.11
CA LYS A 189 22.20 2.36 9.13
C LYS A 189 23.05 2.91 7.97
N ASN A 190 23.05 2.22 6.83
CA ASN A 190 23.72 2.68 5.62
C ASN A 190 22.79 3.63 4.85
N HIS A 191 22.63 4.84 5.37
CA HIS A 191 21.74 5.86 4.80
C HIS A 191 22.09 6.21 3.35
N LYS A 192 23.38 6.20 2.97
CA LYS A 192 23.82 6.50 1.60
C LYS A 192 23.26 5.46 0.62
N LEU A 193 23.48 4.18 0.90
CA LEU A 193 22.95 3.10 0.06
C LEU A 193 21.42 3.08 0.07
N ALA A 194 20.80 3.21 1.25
CA ALA A 194 19.33 3.22 1.36
C ALA A 194 18.71 4.34 0.53
N ASN A 195 19.23 5.57 0.61
CA ASN A 195 18.74 6.70 -0.17
C ASN A 195 18.91 6.50 -1.67
N LEU A 196 20.03 5.92 -2.12
CA LEU A 196 20.25 5.61 -3.53
C LEU A 196 19.30 4.51 -4.03
N LEU A 197 19.11 3.44 -3.25
CA LEU A 197 18.16 2.38 -3.59
C LEU A 197 16.73 2.94 -3.72
N ILE A 198 16.30 3.77 -2.77
CA ILE A 198 14.99 4.44 -2.79
C ILE A 198 14.89 5.38 -4.00
N LYS A 199 15.92 6.20 -4.25
CA LYS A 199 15.99 7.13 -5.40
C LYS A 199 15.77 6.42 -6.73
N TYR A 200 16.25 5.19 -6.87
CA TYR A 200 16.13 4.40 -8.09
C TYR A 200 14.96 3.40 -8.09
N GLY A 201 14.11 3.42 -7.07
CA GLY A 201 12.83 2.71 -7.09
C GLY A 201 12.83 1.35 -6.39
N ALA A 202 13.79 1.07 -5.50
CA ALA A 202 13.68 -0.06 -4.58
C ALA A 202 12.41 0.10 -3.72
N SER A 203 11.73 -1.01 -3.45
CA SER A 203 10.42 -0.98 -2.78
C SER A 203 10.55 -0.63 -1.29
N VAL A 204 10.09 0.55 -0.91
CA VAL A 204 10.03 0.99 0.50
C VAL A 204 8.97 0.24 1.31
N THR A 205 8.02 -0.45 0.66
CA THR A 205 6.97 -1.23 1.34
C THR A 205 7.41 -2.65 1.66
N THR A 206 8.70 -2.96 1.46
CA THR A 206 9.28 -4.26 1.80
C THR A 206 9.20 -4.54 3.30
N ARG A 207 9.18 -5.82 3.66
CA ARG A 207 9.03 -6.28 5.04
C ARG A 207 10.06 -7.34 5.43
N SER A 208 10.42 -7.35 6.71
CA SER A 208 11.26 -8.39 7.31
C SER A 208 10.50 -9.73 7.46
N LYS A 209 11.21 -10.76 7.91
CA LYS A 209 10.60 -12.04 8.33
C LYS A 209 9.52 -11.86 9.40
N ASP A 210 9.78 -10.97 10.35
CA ASP A 210 8.90 -10.69 11.48
C ASP A 210 7.85 -9.62 11.11
N ASN A 211 7.67 -9.41 9.79
CA ASN A 211 6.72 -8.49 9.20
C ASN A 211 6.99 -7.01 9.55
N ASP A 212 8.22 -6.68 9.95
CA ASP A 212 8.61 -5.29 10.18
C ASP A 212 8.61 -4.51 8.87
N SER A 213 8.09 -3.30 8.88
CA SER A 213 8.27 -2.33 7.80
C SER A 213 9.53 -1.49 8.04
N LEU A 214 10.00 -0.81 6.99
CA LEU A 214 11.06 0.21 7.14
C LEU A 214 10.67 1.31 8.13
N LEU A 215 9.36 1.59 8.28
CA LEU A 215 8.87 2.60 9.22
C LEU A 215 9.19 2.22 10.68
N HIS A 216 9.16 0.92 11.04
CA HIS A 216 9.58 0.46 12.37
C HIS A 216 11.07 0.74 12.61
N LEU A 217 11.94 0.44 11.63
CA LEU A 217 13.37 0.66 11.75
C LEU A 217 13.72 2.15 11.84
N TYR A 218 13.12 2.99 11.00
CA TYR A 218 13.36 4.43 11.06
C TYR A 218 12.85 5.05 12.36
N ALA A 219 11.73 4.56 12.90
CA ALA A 219 11.26 4.94 14.23
C ALA A 219 12.24 4.53 15.33
N LEU A 220 12.74 3.29 15.29
CA LEU A 220 13.77 2.77 16.20
C LEU A 220 15.05 3.61 16.17
N TYR A 221 15.46 4.09 15.00
CA TYR A 221 16.71 4.81 14.80
C TYR A 221 16.61 6.33 14.90
N ASP A 222 15.46 6.89 15.28
CA ASP A 222 15.21 8.33 15.35
C ASP A 222 15.37 9.06 13.99
N ASP A 223 15.15 8.36 12.87
CA ASP A 223 15.37 8.88 11.51
C ASP A 223 14.07 9.47 10.94
N VAL A 224 13.84 10.76 11.21
CA VAL A 224 12.65 11.49 10.76
C VAL A 224 12.55 11.59 9.23
N ASP A 225 13.69 11.64 8.52
CA ASP A 225 13.69 11.72 7.06
C ASP A 225 13.28 10.38 6.43
N GLY A 226 13.80 9.28 6.97
CA GLY A 226 13.35 7.93 6.64
C GLY A 226 11.86 7.73 6.92
N ILE A 227 11.37 8.17 8.09
CA ILE A 227 9.94 8.16 8.43
C ILE A 227 9.12 8.93 7.37
N ARG A 228 9.56 10.15 7.00
CA ARG A 228 8.87 10.97 5.99
C ARG A 228 8.82 10.30 4.62
N ILE A 229 9.86 9.55 4.25
CA ILE A 229 9.85 8.74 3.02
C ILE A 229 8.81 7.62 3.14
N CYS A 230 8.84 6.86 4.23
CA CYS A 230 7.93 5.73 4.46
C CYS A 230 6.46 6.15 4.50
N LEU A 231 6.10 7.25 5.16
CA LEU A 231 4.70 7.69 5.31
C LEU A 231 4.02 8.11 3.99
N LYS A 232 4.79 8.26 2.91
CA LYS A 232 4.21 8.42 1.55
C LYS A 232 3.58 7.12 1.04
N TYR A 233 3.92 5.99 1.66
CA TYR A 233 3.68 4.65 1.12
C TYR A 233 3.19 3.60 2.15
N ILE A 234 3.34 3.89 3.44
CA ILE A 234 3.09 2.97 4.55
C ILE A 234 2.16 3.66 5.53
N ASP A 235 1.15 2.94 6.02
CA ASP A 235 0.29 3.42 7.11
C ASP A 235 1.14 3.75 8.34
N VAL A 236 0.89 4.93 8.93
CA VAL A 236 1.55 5.39 10.17
C VAL A 236 1.36 4.41 11.34
N ASN A 237 0.26 3.66 11.33
CA ASN A 237 -0.13 2.67 12.33
C ASN A 237 0.21 1.23 11.92
N THR A 238 1.00 1.03 10.86
CA THR A 238 1.39 -0.33 10.40
C THR A 238 1.85 -1.19 11.58
N GLN A 239 1.47 -2.47 11.57
CA GLN A 239 1.88 -3.41 12.61
C GLN A 239 2.95 -4.39 12.09
N ASP A 240 3.88 -4.78 12.95
CA ASP A 240 4.76 -5.93 12.75
C ASP A 240 4.01 -7.25 13.06
N GLY A 241 4.72 -8.38 13.00
CA GLY A 241 4.15 -9.71 13.24
C GLY A 241 3.71 -9.94 14.69
N MET A 242 4.16 -9.10 15.62
CA MET A 242 3.78 -9.11 17.02
C MET A 242 2.71 -8.06 17.34
N GLY A 243 2.20 -7.33 16.34
CA GLY A 243 1.22 -6.26 16.52
C GLY A 243 1.81 -4.93 17.00
N ASN A 244 3.13 -4.79 17.07
CA ASN A 244 3.76 -3.52 17.45
C ASN A 244 3.66 -2.52 16.31
N THR A 245 3.36 -1.28 16.63
CA THR A 245 3.37 -0.12 15.71
C THR A 245 4.70 0.62 15.76
N PRO A 246 4.99 1.55 14.83
CA PRO A 246 6.19 2.41 14.90
C PRO A 246 6.36 3.13 16.25
N LEU A 247 5.26 3.50 16.92
CA LEU A 247 5.32 4.11 18.25
C LEU A 247 5.85 3.15 19.33
N HIS A 248 5.64 1.83 19.22
CA HIS A 248 6.25 0.86 20.13
C HIS A 248 7.77 0.80 19.94
N TYR A 249 8.26 0.96 18.70
CA TYR A 249 9.68 0.98 18.39
C TYR A 249 10.38 2.24 18.92
N CYS A 250 9.64 3.34 19.09
CA CYS A 250 10.15 4.57 19.71
C CYS A 250 10.45 4.45 21.20
N ILE A 251 10.09 3.36 21.89
CA ILE A 251 10.39 3.15 23.33
C ILE A 251 11.89 2.92 23.58
N SER A 252 12.67 2.78 22.51
CA SER A 252 14.12 2.70 22.57
C SER A 252 14.76 4.04 22.97
N PRO A 253 15.91 4.00 23.69
CA PRO A 253 16.62 5.22 24.05
C PRO A 253 16.97 6.07 22.82
N GLY A 254 16.63 7.36 22.85
CA GLY A 254 17.02 8.33 21.82
C GLY A 254 16.04 8.51 20.66
N SER A 255 14.88 7.85 20.64
CA SER A 255 13.88 7.94 19.55
C SER A 255 12.86 9.08 19.72
N VAL A 256 13.23 10.16 20.41
CA VAL A 256 12.34 11.26 20.81
C VAL A 256 11.84 12.08 19.62
N LYS A 257 12.67 12.30 18.59
CA LYS A 257 12.26 13.08 17.42
C LYS A 257 11.29 12.28 16.56
N ALA A 258 11.56 11.00 16.35
CA ALA A 258 10.68 10.07 15.68
C ALA A 258 9.33 9.97 16.40
N LEU A 259 9.33 9.84 17.74
CA LEU A 259 8.12 9.78 18.54
C LEU A 259 7.24 11.03 18.34
N ASN A 260 7.81 12.22 18.57
CA ASN A 260 7.10 13.49 18.39
C ASN A 260 6.60 13.65 16.95
N PHE A 261 7.44 13.29 15.96
CA PHE A 261 7.06 13.38 14.57
C PHE A 261 5.88 12.46 14.24
N LEU A 262 5.92 11.19 14.64
CA LEU A 262 4.84 10.22 14.42
C LEU A 262 3.54 10.63 15.13
N LEU A 263 3.62 11.10 16.37
CA LEU A 263 2.47 11.60 17.14
C LEU A 263 1.81 12.83 16.51
N SER A 264 2.55 13.61 15.73
CA SER A 264 2.02 14.75 14.97
C SER A 264 1.35 14.37 13.64
N GLN A 265 1.49 13.12 13.18
CA GLN A 265 0.99 12.73 11.87
C GLN A 265 -0.55 12.58 11.84
N PRO A 266 -1.21 12.94 10.72
CA PRO A 266 -2.62 12.63 10.52
C PRO A 266 -2.89 11.12 10.61
N GLY A 267 -4.02 10.74 11.21
CA GLY A 267 -4.44 9.34 11.32
C GLY A 267 -3.70 8.51 12.37
N ILE A 268 -2.71 9.05 13.08
CA ILE A 268 -2.02 8.32 14.15
C ILE A 268 -2.99 7.89 15.25
N ASN A 269 -2.91 6.60 15.64
CA ASN A 269 -3.58 6.03 16.79
C ASN A 269 -2.53 5.52 17.79
N PRO A 270 -2.26 6.28 18.87
CA PRO A 270 -1.22 5.93 19.82
C PRO A 270 -1.65 4.86 20.83
N ASN A 271 -2.88 4.37 20.77
CA ASN A 271 -3.45 3.41 21.74
C ASN A 271 -3.51 1.97 21.22
N ILE A 272 -2.98 1.72 20.02
CA ILE A 272 -2.96 0.37 19.44
C ILE A 272 -2.19 -0.56 20.38
N LYS A 273 -2.82 -1.69 20.73
CA LYS A 273 -2.20 -2.71 21.55
C LYS A 273 -1.56 -3.78 20.67
N ASN A 274 -0.36 -4.20 21.03
CA ASN A 274 0.29 -5.34 20.41
C ASN A 274 -0.37 -6.67 20.84
N SER A 275 0.14 -7.79 20.33
CA SER A 275 -0.37 -9.15 20.58
C SER A 275 -0.42 -9.56 22.06
N VAL A 276 0.36 -8.91 22.94
CA VAL A 276 0.33 -9.15 24.39
C VAL A 276 -0.51 -8.12 25.15
N GLY A 277 -1.30 -7.30 24.43
CA GLY A 277 -2.20 -6.31 25.01
C GLY A 277 -1.51 -5.03 25.51
N SER A 278 -0.23 -4.82 25.19
CA SER A 278 0.51 -3.61 25.59
C SER A 278 0.33 -2.51 24.56
N SER A 279 -0.01 -1.29 25.00
CA SER A 279 0.08 -0.07 24.18
C SER A 279 1.50 0.51 24.25
N PRO A 280 1.86 1.48 23.39
CA PRO A 280 3.12 2.20 23.51
C PRO A 280 3.33 2.80 24.91
N LEU A 281 2.29 3.42 25.50
CA LEU A 281 2.37 4.00 26.83
C LEU A 281 2.58 2.93 27.91
N SER A 282 1.80 1.86 27.92
CA SER A 282 1.95 0.81 28.94
C SER A 282 3.33 0.13 28.87
N MET A 283 3.88 -0.01 27.66
CA MET A 283 5.22 -0.55 27.45
C MET A 283 6.31 0.45 27.90
N ALA A 284 6.15 1.75 27.66
CA ALA A 284 7.07 2.79 28.13
C ALA A 284 7.14 2.84 29.67
N ILE A 285 5.99 2.74 30.35
CA ILE A 285 5.93 2.66 31.82
C ILE A 285 6.61 1.40 32.34
N LYS A 286 6.27 0.23 31.77
CA LYS A 286 6.86 -1.06 32.18
C LYS A 286 8.38 -1.10 32.01
N MET A 287 8.90 -0.38 31.03
CA MET A 287 10.34 -0.30 30.72
C MET A 287 11.03 0.92 31.36
N GLU A 288 10.35 1.64 32.25
CA GLU A 288 10.86 2.80 32.99
C GLU A 288 11.47 3.86 32.05
N LYS A 289 10.72 4.24 31.01
CA LYS A 289 11.12 5.24 30.01
C LYS A 289 10.50 6.60 30.29
N ASP A 290 10.93 7.26 31.35
CA ASP A 290 10.32 8.50 31.87
C ASP A 290 10.06 9.58 30.80
N GLU A 291 11.09 9.95 30.02
CA GLU A 291 10.97 10.97 28.96
C GLU A 291 9.91 10.59 27.90
N ILE A 292 9.86 9.32 27.50
CA ILE A 292 8.92 8.82 26.49
C ILE A 292 7.51 8.75 27.08
N THR A 293 7.39 8.32 28.33
CA THR A 293 6.13 8.28 29.08
C THR A 293 5.55 9.69 29.20
N GLU A 294 6.36 10.68 29.56
CA GLU A 294 5.94 12.09 29.65
C GLU A 294 5.41 12.60 28.29
N ILE A 295 6.16 12.41 27.21
CA ILE A 295 5.73 12.80 25.86
C ILE A 295 4.42 12.12 25.43
N LEU A 296 4.25 10.83 25.76
CA LEU A 296 3.03 10.10 25.45
C LEU A 296 1.85 10.61 26.28
N MET A 297 2.02 10.86 27.58
CA MET A 297 0.96 11.38 28.45
C MET A 297 0.54 12.80 28.08
N ASP A 298 1.44 13.62 27.56
CA ASP A 298 1.16 14.97 27.08
C ASP A 298 0.34 14.98 25.77
N ASN A 299 0.25 13.84 25.06
CA ASN A 299 -0.54 13.76 23.84
C ASN A 299 -2.02 13.47 24.15
N PRO A 300 -2.96 14.36 23.76
CA PRO A 300 -4.37 14.23 24.13
C PRO A 300 -5.09 13.03 23.50
N LYS A 301 -4.49 12.37 22.50
CA LYS A 301 -5.04 11.16 21.89
C LYS A 301 -4.65 9.89 22.66
N VAL A 302 -3.71 9.97 23.59
CA VAL A 302 -3.26 8.81 24.37
C VAL A 302 -4.24 8.53 25.49
N ASP A 303 -4.66 7.27 25.61
CA ASP A 303 -5.45 6.79 26.73
C ASP A 303 -4.52 6.50 27.91
N THR A 304 -4.61 7.35 28.93
CA THR A 304 -3.82 7.24 30.17
C THR A 304 -4.45 6.29 31.18
N ASN A 305 -5.65 5.74 30.91
CA ASN A 305 -6.30 4.76 31.78
C ASN A 305 -5.81 3.34 31.44
N ILE A 306 -4.58 3.04 31.87
CA ILE A 306 -3.89 1.77 31.62
C ILE A 306 -3.63 0.99 32.90
#